data_AF-A0A956FV38-F1
#
_entry.id   AF-A0A956FV38-F1
#
_cell.length_a   1.000
_cell.length_b   1.000
_cell.length_c   1.000
_cell.angle_alpha   90.00
_cell.angle_beta   90.00
_cell.angle_gamma   90.00
#
_symmetry.space_group_name_H-M   'P 1'
#
loop_
_entity.id
_entity.type
_entity.pdbx_description
1 polymer ?
#
loop_
_entity_poly.entity_id
_entity_poly.type
_entity_poly.pdbx_seq_one_letter_code
_entity_poly.pdbx_strand_id
1 'polypeptide(L)'
;MSARALRARVCLGLALVLASAWGVGAGGCGASAAAEREACPAAERHRLAAWGVAEREALRAGFSATEQPHAAVTFDKVDARLRAHLDDWGRAGALACSPTPAVRECLARRSQALTATLEALRELDDETLEFAVDAVAALEPPSTCAGATGALAGARTPALDGHRLAVARAKALART
;
A
#
# COMPACT_ATOMS: atom_id res chain seq x y z
N MET A 1 -8.46 -26.87 33.68
CA MET A 1 -9.82 -27.24 33.21
C MET A 1 -10.45 -26.01 32.58
N SER A 2 -11.00 -26.20 31.38
CA SER A 2 -11.13 -25.19 30.32
C SER A 2 -12.48 -24.46 30.35
N ALA A 3 -12.47 -23.13 30.27
CA ALA A 3 -13.67 -22.28 30.15
C ALA A 3 -13.62 -21.39 28.89
N ARG A 4 -13.44 -22.01 27.72
CA ARG A 4 -13.60 -21.38 26.39
C ARG A 4 -14.56 -22.22 25.58
N ALA A 5 -15.81 -22.27 26.01
CA ALA A 5 -16.90 -22.84 25.24
C ALA A 5 -18.10 -21.93 25.44
N LEU A 6 -18.87 -21.72 24.36
CA LEU A 6 -20.10 -20.93 24.26
C LEU A 6 -19.91 -19.46 23.92
N ARG A 7 -19.70 -19.19 22.62
CA ARG A 7 -20.49 -18.20 21.84
C ARG A 7 -20.17 -18.36 20.35
N ALA A 8 -20.54 -19.53 19.82
CA ALA A 8 -20.68 -19.79 18.40
C ALA A 8 -22.15 -20.19 18.17
N ARG A 9 -22.98 -19.19 17.91
CA ARG A 9 -24.40 -19.24 17.48
C ARG A 9 -24.51 -17.96 16.63
N VAL A 10 -24.86 -17.92 15.35
CA VAL A 10 -25.97 -18.54 14.63
C VAL A 10 -25.67 -18.27 13.14
N CYS A 11 -25.71 -19.30 12.29
CA CYS A 11 -26.00 -19.19 10.86
C CYS A 11 -26.37 -20.60 10.37
N LEU A 12 -27.50 -21.09 10.87
CA LEU A 12 -28.07 -22.38 10.51
C LEU A 12 -29.56 -22.14 10.26
N GLY A 13 -29.94 -22.26 8.99
CA GLY A 13 -31.31 -22.07 8.49
C GLY A 13 -31.26 -21.32 7.15
N LEU A 14 -31.66 -21.85 6.00
CA LEU A 14 -32.50 -23.00 5.72
C LEU A 14 -32.10 -23.52 4.32
N ALA A 15 -31.64 -24.77 4.25
CA ALA A 15 -31.50 -25.48 3.00
C ALA A 15 -32.88 -26.06 2.64
N LEU A 16 -33.49 -25.58 1.55
CA LEU A 16 -34.62 -26.27 0.94
C LEU A 16 -34.11 -27.13 -0.22
N VAL A 17 -34.38 -28.41 -0.06
CA VAL A 17 -33.98 -29.56 -0.85
C VAL A 17 -34.70 -29.57 -2.20
N LEU A 18 -33.95 -29.64 -3.30
CA LEU A 18 -34.39 -30.35 -4.49
C LEU A 18 -33.29 -31.30 -4.93
N ALA A 19 -33.56 -32.57 -4.66
CA ALA A 19 -32.76 -33.72 -5.02
C ALA A 19 -32.66 -33.82 -6.54
N SER A 20 -31.43 -33.70 -7.04
CA SER A 20 -31.03 -34.48 -8.21
C SER A 20 -29.78 -35.24 -7.81
N ALA A 21 -29.89 -36.56 -7.92
CA ALA A 21 -28.81 -37.50 -7.78
C ALA A 21 -27.60 -36.98 -8.56
N TRP A 22 -26.41 -37.10 -7.98
CA TRP A 22 -25.16 -37.58 -8.59
C TRP A 22 -24.05 -37.48 -7.53
N GLY A 23 -23.32 -38.58 -7.35
CA GLY A 23 -21.93 -38.58 -6.90
C GLY A 23 -21.66 -38.13 -5.46
N VAL A 24 -21.45 -39.11 -4.59
CA VAL A 24 -20.73 -38.92 -3.32
C VAL A 24 -19.28 -38.55 -3.66
N GLY A 25 -18.99 -37.25 -3.75
CA GLY A 25 -17.64 -36.72 -3.79
C GLY A 25 -17.14 -36.46 -2.37
N ALA A 26 -16.68 -37.50 -1.68
CA ALA A 26 -15.88 -37.34 -0.47
C ALA A 26 -14.49 -36.84 -0.87
N GLY A 27 -14.27 -35.53 -0.85
CA GLY A 27 -12.95 -34.97 -1.11
C GLY A 27 -12.97 -33.46 -1.05
N GLY A 28 -12.22 -32.88 -0.11
CA GLY A 28 -11.96 -31.44 -0.18
C GLY A 28 -11.52 -30.70 1.08
N CYS A 29 -11.31 -31.33 2.24
CA CYS A 29 -10.78 -30.61 3.42
C CYS A 29 -9.26 -30.27 3.32
N GLY A 30 -8.67 -30.28 2.13
CA GLY A 30 -7.23 -30.03 1.92
C GLY A 30 -6.88 -28.80 1.06
N ALA A 31 -7.86 -28.04 0.55
CA ALA A 31 -7.61 -26.96 -0.41
C ALA A 31 -7.26 -25.60 0.22
N SER A 32 -7.40 -25.43 1.53
CA SER A 32 -7.27 -24.11 2.19
C SER A 32 -5.84 -23.59 2.25
N ALA A 33 -4.83 -24.44 2.45
CA ALA A 33 -3.43 -24.00 2.58
C ALA A 33 -2.73 -23.74 1.24
N ALA A 34 -3.21 -24.34 0.14
CA ALA A 34 -2.64 -24.14 -1.20
C ALA A 34 -3.18 -22.86 -1.86
N ALA A 35 -4.48 -22.58 -1.73
CA ALA A 35 -5.11 -21.36 -2.23
C ALA A 35 -4.55 -20.08 -1.56
N GLU A 36 -4.16 -20.16 -0.28
CA GLU A 36 -3.57 -19.04 0.46
C GLU A 36 -2.18 -18.65 -0.05
N ARG A 37 -1.39 -19.61 -0.57
CA ARG A 37 -0.06 -19.34 -1.13
C ARG A 37 -0.11 -18.68 -2.50
N GLU A 38 -1.12 -19.00 -3.30
CA GLU A 38 -1.30 -18.44 -4.65
C GLU A 38 -1.97 -17.05 -4.63
N ALA A 39 -2.70 -16.74 -3.57
CA ALA A 39 -3.31 -15.43 -3.33
C ALA A 39 -2.29 -14.33 -2.99
N CYS A 40 -1.16 -14.69 -2.37
CA CYS A 40 -0.18 -13.71 -1.89
C CYS A 40 0.42 -12.84 -3.00
N PRO A 41 0.93 -13.39 -4.13
CA PRO A 41 1.44 -12.57 -5.22
C PRO A 41 0.35 -11.73 -5.91
N ALA A 42 -0.92 -12.19 -5.90
CA ALA A 42 -2.02 -11.51 -6.58
C ALA A 42 -2.46 -10.22 -5.88
N ALA A 43 -2.56 -10.24 -4.55
CA ALA A 43 -2.95 -9.06 -3.77
C ALA A 43 -1.92 -7.92 -3.89
N GLU A 44 -0.63 -8.26 -3.93
CA GLU A 44 0.45 -7.29 -4.09
C GLU A 44 0.47 -6.69 -5.50
N ARG A 45 0.26 -7.51 -6.53
CA ARG A 45 0.18 -7.07 -7.93
C ARG A 45 -0.96 -6.08 -8.16
N HIS A 46 -2.11 -6.25 -7.52
CA HIS A 46 -3.21 -5.28 -7.62
C HIS A 46 -2.87 -3.92 -7.00
N ARG A 47 -2.05 -3.90 -5.94
CA ARG A 47 -1.64 -2.65 -5.31
C ARG A 47 -0.58 -1.92 -6.13
N LEU A 48 0.33 -2.65 -6.76
CA LEU A 48 1.33 -2.09 -7.69
C LEU A 48 0.70 -1.62 -9.02
N ALA A 49 -0.36 -2.30 -9.48
CA ALA A 49 -1.11 -1.89 -10.67
C ALA A 49 -1.77 -0.51 -10.51
N ALA A 50 -1.96 -0.01 -9.28
CA ALA A 50 -2.46 1.34 -9.02
C ALA A 50 -1.50 2.43 -9.53
N TRP A 51 -0.19 2.16 -9.63
CA TRP A 51 0.77 3.01 -10.36
C TRP A 51 0.87 2.56 -11.83
N GLY A 52 -0.27 2.51 -12.50
CA GLY A 52 -0.37 2.14 -13.91
C GLY A 52 0.01 3.28 -14.84
N VAL A 53 0.00 2.99 -16.15
CA VAL A 53 0.25 4.00 -17.20
C VAL A 53 -0.66 5.22 -17.04
N ALA A 54 -1.94 5.00 -16.75
CA ALA A 54 -2.92 6.09 -16.58
C ALA A 54 -2.55 7.03 -15.43
N GLU A 55 -2.14 6.49 -14.29
CA GLU A 55 -1.75 7.28 -13.12
C GLU A 55 -0.47 8.08 -13.39
N ARG A 56 0.51 7.45 -14.05
CA ARG A 56 1.76 8.09 -14.43
C ARG A 56 1.54 9.26 -15.40
N GLU A 57 0.69 9.07 -16.41
CA GLU A 57 0.36 10.14 -17.36
C GLU A 57 -0.48 11.26 -16.72
N ALA A 58 -1.39 10.93 -15.79
CA ALA A 58 -2.11 11.94 -15.01
C ALA A 58 -1.14 12.80 -14.17
N LEU A 59 -0.16 12.17 -13.52
CA LEU A 59 0.84 12.90 -12.77
C LEU A 59 1.73 13.75 -13.69
N ARG A 60 2.15 13.22 -14.85
CA ARG A 60 2.91 13.98 -15.86
C ARG A 60 2.15 15.22 -16.32
N ALA A 61 0.85 15.09 -16.54
CA ALA A 61 -0.01 16.21 -16.92
C ALA A 61 -0.06 17.28 -15.82
N GLY A 62 -0.16 16.87 -14.54
CA GLY A 62 -0.10 17.78 -13.39
C GLY A 62 1.20 18.58 -13.32
N PHE A 63 2.36 17.92 -13.50
CA PHE A 63 3.65 18.62 -13.57
C PHE A 63 3.68 19.60 -14.76
N SER A 64 3.19 19.19 -15.92
CA SER A 64 3.19 20.04 -17.11
C SER A 64 2.28 21.27 -16.96
N ALA A 65 1.19 21.16 -16.18
CA ALA A 65 0.25 22.24 -15.92
C ALA A 65 0.82 23.37 -15.05
N THR A 66 1.94 23.15 -14.36
CA THR A 66 2.66 24.22 -13.63
C THR A 66 3.37 25.21 -14.56
N GLU A 67 3.53 24.87 -15.84
CA GLU A 67 4.24 25.68 -16.85
C GLU A 67 5.70 26.04 -16.49
N GLN A 68 6.24 25.43 -15.44
CA GLN A 68 7.60 25.69 -14.98
C GLN A 68 8.64 25.07 -15.92
N PRO A 69 9.72 25.79 -16.30
CA PRO A 69 10.71 25.29 -17.27
C PRO A 69 11.39 23.97 -16.89
N HIS A 70 11.42 23.66 -15.59
CA HIS A 70 12.05 22.47 -15.04
C HIS A 70 11.06 21.34 -14.70
N ALA A 71 9.75 21.54 -14.92
CA ALA A 71 8.71 20.59 -14.53
C ALA A 71 8.89 19.19 -15.13
N ALA A 72 9.21 19.09 -16.42
CA ALA A 72 9.44 17.82 -17.10
C ALA A 72 10.63 17.05 -16.49
N VAL A 73 11.73 17.74 -16.18
CA VAL A 73 12.91 17.14 -15.55
C VAL A 73 12.62 16.70 -14.13
N THR A 74 11.84 17.48 -13.37
CA THR A 74 11.40 17.10 -12.02
C THR A 74 10.49 15.88 -12.07
N PHE A 75 9.55 15.83 -13.02
CA PHE A 75 8.68 14.68 -13.23
C PHE A 75 9.48 13.41 -13.50
N ASP A 76 10.46 13.44 -14.41
CA ASP A 76 11.25 12.24 -14.74
C ASP A 76 12.03 11.72 -13.53
N LYS A 77 12.52 12.62 -12.65
CA LYS A 77 13.16 12.25 -11.37
C LYS A 77 12.17 11.63 -10.38
N VAL A 78 10.95 12.15 -10.32
CA VAL A 78 9.86 11.64 -9.48
C VAL A 78 9.41 10.25 -9.96
N ASP A 79 9.16 10.08 -11.26
CA ASP A 79 8.77 8.80 -11.87
C ASP A 79 9.83 7.72 -11.63
N ALA A 80 11.11 8.04 -11.86
CA ALA A 80 12.20 7.10 -11.62
C ALA A 80 12.26 6.62 -10.16
N ARG A 81 12.05 7.53 -9.19
CA ARG A 81 12.03 7.18 -7.75
C ARG A 81 10.80 6.37 -7.38
N LEU A 82 9.62 6.74 -7.87
CA LEU A 82 8.39 5.98 -7.61
C LEU A 82 8.49 4.56 -8.17
N ARG A 83 9.03 4.39 -9.38
CA ARG A 83 9.31 3.05 -9.94
C ARG A 83 10.26 2.24 -9.07
N ALA A 84 11.38 2.84 -8.63
CA ALA A 84 12.32 2.16 -7.75
C ALA A 84 11.68 1.74 -6.41
N HIS A 85 10.78 2.58 -5.86
CA HIS A 85 10.02 2.27 -4.66
C HIS A 85 9.04 1.11 -4.89
N LEU A 86 8.34 1.09 -6.03
CA LEU A 86 7.42 0.01 -6.41
C LEU A 86 8.13 -1.31 -6.71
N ASP A 87 9.32 -1.26 -7.29
CA ASP A 87 10.18 -2.44 -7.46
C ASP A 87 10.58 -3.01 -6.09
N ASP A 88 10.80 -2.15 -5.10
CA ASP A 88 11.08 -2.58 -3.72
C ASP A 88 9.88 -3.23 -3.05
N TRP A 89 8.67 -2.74 -3.33
CA TRP A 89 7.42 -3.41 -2.93
C TRP A 89 7.32 -4.81 -3.52
N GLY A 90 7.64 -4.98 -4.81
CA GLY A 90 7.67 -6.30 -5.44
C GLY A 90 8.62 -7.28 -4.71
N ARG A 91 9.78 -6.80 -4.26
CA ARG A 91 10.72 -7.58 -3.45
C ARG A 91 10.20 -7.87 -2.04
N ALA A 92 9.56 -6.89 -1.41
CA ALA A 92 8.95 -7.04 -0.08
C ALA A 92 7.73 -7.98 -0.10
N GLY A 93 6.99 -8.05 -1.21
CA GLY A 93 5.84 -8.93 -1.41
C GLY A 93 6.16 -10.41 -1.22
N ALA A 94 7.39 -10.85 -1.49
CA ALA A 94 7.84 -12.21 -1.19
C ALA A 94 7.79 -12.54 0.32
N LEU A 95 7.98 -11.52 1.18
CA LEU A 95 7.86 -11.63 2.64
C LEU A 95 6.41 -11.50 3.12
N ALA A 96 5.53 -10.93 2.29
CA ALA A 96 4.11 -10.71 2.59
C ALA A 96 3.25 -11.97 2.45
N CYS A 97 3.82 -13.14 2.11
CA CYS A 97 3.06 -14.39 1.99
C CYS A 97 2.77 -15.08 3.31
N SER A 98 3.49 -14.74 4.37
CA SER A 98 3.12 -15.07 5.75
C SER A 98 3.69 -14.02 6.69
N PRO A 99 3.26 -12.75 6.54
CA PRO A 99 3.85 -11.65 7.27
C PRO A 99 3.39 -11.74 8.73
N THR A 100 4.33 -11.54 9.65
CA THR A 100 3.97 -11.34 11.05
C THR A 100 3.05 -10.11 11.18
N PRO A 101 2.24 -10.00 12.26
CA PRO A 101 1.39 -8.83 12.45
C PRO A 101 2.15 -7.49 12.39
N ALA A 102 3.39 -7.45 12.89
CA ALA A 102 4.25 -6.27 12.83
C ALA A 102 4.65 -5.89 11.38
N VAL A 103 4.98 -6.89 10.55
CA VAL A 103 5.31 -6.67 9.13
C VAL A 103 4.08 -6.14 8.38
N ARG A 104 2.89 -6.70 8.60
CA ARG A 104 1.64 -6.23 7.96
C ARG A 104 1.35 -4.77 8.28
N GLU A 105 1.45 -4.42 9.55
CA GLU A 105 1.19 -3.08 10.05
C GLU A 105 2.24 -2.07 9.52
N CYS A 106 3.51 -2.47 9.43
CA CYS A 106 4.54 -1.67 8.77
C CYS A 106 4.20 -1.40 7.29
N LEU A 107 3.92 -2.46 6.52
CA LEU A 107 3.56 -2.33 5.09
C LEU A 107 2.30 -1.46 4.92
N ALA A 108 1.26 -1.64 5.75
CA ALA A 108 0.07 -0.80 5.70
C ALA A 108 0.40 0.70 5.84
N ARG A 109 1.26 1.07 6.80
CA ARG A 109 1.72 2.45 6.96
C ARG A 109 2.52 2.96 5.77
N ARG A 110 3.40 2.14 5.18
CA ARG A 110 4.15 2.53 3.97
C ARG A 110 3.22 2.77 2.79
N SER A 111 2.20 1.91 2.62
CA SER A 111 1.19 2.08 1.58
C SER A 111 0.41 3.38 1.77
N GLN A 112 0.01 3.71 3.01
CA GLN A 112 -0.68 4.97 3.31
C GLN A 112 0.21 6.20 3.02
N ALA A 113 1.50 6.13 3.37
CA ALA A 113 2.44 7.21 3.07
C ALA A 113 2.59 7.42 1.56
N LEU A 114 2.78 6.34 0.79
CA LEU A 114 2.82 6.41 -0.68
C LEU A 114 1.55 7.03 -1.26
N THR A 115 0.37 6.57 -0.84
CA THR A 115 -0.91 7.13 -1.29
C THR A 115 -1.02 8.63 -0.99
N ALA A 116 -0.66 9.06 0.23
CA ALA A 116 -0.71 10.47 0.61
C ALA A 116 0.27 11.33 -0.22
N THR A 117 1.48 10.81 -0.51
CA THR A 117 2.43 11.50 -1.39
C THR A 117 1.89 11.62 -2.81
N LEU A 118 1.28 10.56 -3.35
CA LEU A 118 0.66 10.61 -4.69
C LEU A 118 -0.51 11.58 -4.76
N GLU A 119 -1.37 11.62 -3.74
CA GLU A 119 -2.46 12.60 -3.63
C GLU A 119 -1.92 14.04 -3.60
N ALA A 120 -0.87 14.30 -2.81
CA ALA A 120 -0.24 15.61 -2.76
C ALA A 120 0.36 16.03 -4.12
N LEU A 121 1.00 15.09 -4.84
CA LEU A 121 1.56 15.35 -6.16
C LEU A 121 0.50 15.50 -7.27
N ARG A 122 -0.74 15.06 -7.05
CA ARG A 122 -1.86 15.34 -7.97
C ARG A 122 -2.40 16.76 -7.84
N GLU A 123 -2.28 17.34 -6.65
CA GLU A 123 -2.65 18.74 -6.36
C GLU A 123 -1.44 19.69 -6.49
N LEU A 124 -0.46 19.33 -7.33
CA LEU A 124 0.78 20.09 -7.47
C LEU A 124 0.52 21.50 -8.00
N ASP A 125 1.23 22.45 -7.40
CA ASP A 125 1.34 23.85 -7.81
C ASP A 125 2.84 24.22 -7.94
N ASP A 126 3.12 25.45 -8.35
CA ASP A 126 4.49 25.93 -8.61
C ASP A 126 5.40 25.83 -7.38
N GLU A 127 4.87 26.08 -6.19
CA GLU A 127 5.64 26.02 -4.95
C GLU A 127 5.93 24.57 -4.54
N THR A 128 4.94 23.70 -4.63
CA THR A 128 5.09 22.28 -4.27
C THR A 128 5.93 21.50 -5.28
N LEU A 129 6.03 21.96 -6.53
CA LEU A 129 6.92 21.40 -7.56
C LEU A 129 8.37 21.32 -7.08
N GLU A 130 8.86 22.35 -6.39
CA GLU A 130 10.25 22.40 -5.91
C GLU A 130 10.56 21.28 -4.92
N PHE A 131 9.57 20.85 -4.14
CA PHE A 131 9.71 19.83 -3.10
C PHE A 131 9.31 18.42 -3.57
N ALA A 132 8.79 18.27 -4.78
CA ALA A 132 8.22 17.02 -5.25
C ALA A 132 9.23 15.85 -5.22
N VAL A 133 10.48 16.12 -5.59
CA VAL A 133 11.55 15.11 -5.59
C VAL A 133 11.88 14.66 -4.18
N ASP A 134 12.00 15.61 -3.24
CA ASP A 134 12.34 15.32 -1.85
C ASP A 134 11.20 14.62 -1.12
N ALA A 135 9.95 14.98 -1.43
CA ALA A 135 8.75 14.31 -0.93
C ALA A 135 8.77 12.81 -1.26
N VAL A 136 9.08 12.45 -2.51
CA VAL A 136 9.19 11.03 -2.92
C VAL A 136 10.44 10.38 -2.33
N ALA A 137 11.56 11.10 -2.23
CA ALA A 137 12.79 10.57 -1.64
C ALA A 137 12.65 10.26 -0.14
N ALA A 138 11.73 10.94 0.56
CA ALA A 138 11.41 10.69 1.96
C ALA A 138 10.60 9.40 2.20
N LEU A 139 10.08 8.76 1.14
CA LEU A 139 9.38 7.49 1.26
C LEU A 139 10.36 6.38 1.67
N GLU A 140 10.20 5.91 2.91
CA GLU A 140 11.00 4.79 3.40
C GLU A 140 10.70 3.50 2.62
N PRO A 141 11.74 2.75 2.21
CA PRO A 141 11.56 1.55 1.38
C PRO A 141 10.81 0.43 2.14
N PRO A 142 9.84 -0.25 1.51
CA PRO A 142 9.06 -1.33 2.13
C PRO A 142 9.91 -2.53 2.56
N SER A 143 11.08 -2.76 1.94
CA SER A 143 12.03 -3.80 2.34
C SER A 143 12.53 -3.63 3.78
N THR A 144 12.48 -2.42 4.34
CA THR A 144 12.82 -2.16 5.76
C THR A 144 11.83 -2.81 6.72
N CYS A 145 10.60 -3.11 6.29
CA CYS A 145 9.60 -3.77 7.12
C CYS A 145 9.99 -5.21 7.48
N ALA A 146 10.86 -5.85 6.70
CA ALA A 146 11.36 -7.20 6.95
C ALA A 146 12.19 -7.30 8.24
N GLY A 147 13.04 -6.29 8.48
CA GLY A 147 13.95 -6.22 9.63
C GLY A 147 13.27 -5.68 10.90
N ALA A 148 11.99 -5.33 10.84
CA ALA A 148 11.23 -4.74 11.96
C ALA A 148 10.90 -5.73 13.09
N THR A 149 11.57 -6.88 13.18
CA THR A 149 11.42 -7.86 14.25
C THR A 149 12.01 -7.32 15.55
N GLY A 150 11.26 -6.51 16.28
CA GLY A 150 11.48 -6.23 17.71
C GLY A 150 11.67 -4.77 18.09
N ALA A 151 12.27 -3.92 17.26
CA ALA A 151 12.64 -2.55 17.66
C ALA A 151 11.57 -1.48 17.37
N LEU A 152 10.65 -1.70 16.42
CA LEU A 152 9.69 -0.69 15.96
C LEU A 152 8.31 -0.75 16.63
N ALA A 153 8.07 -1.70 17.55
CA ALA A 153 6.79 -1.83 18.26
C ALA A 153 6.49 -0.64 19.21
N GLY A 154 7.49 0.18 19.56
CA GLY A 154 7.33 1.35 20.43
C GLY A 154 7.60 2.71 19.77
N ALA A 155 8.29 2.75 18.63
CA ALA A 155 8.58 4.01 17.96
C ALA A 155 7.38 4.39 17.09
N ARG A 156 6.51 5.27 17.60
CA ARG A 156 5.68 6.12 16.71
C ARG A 156 6.67 6.88 15.84
N THR A 157 6.93 6.41 14.63
CA THR A 157 7.71 7.19 13.67
C THR A 157 6.91 8.46 13.38
N PRO A 158 7.43 9.66 13.73
CA PRO A 158 6.75 10.92 13.43
C PRO A 158 6.70 11.22 11.92
N ALA A 159 7.08 10.28 11.04
CA ALA A 159 7.19 10.49 9.60
C ALA A 159 5.85 10.76 8.90
N LEU A 160 4.74 10.12 9.33
CA LEU A 160 3.41 10.41 8.77
C LEU A 160 2.89 11.79 9.20
N ASP A 161 3.14 12.17 10.45
CA ASP A 161 2.86 13.53 10.93
C ASP A 161 3.81 14.54 10.29
N GLY A 162 5.07 14.19 10.09
CA GLY A 162 6.12 15.04 9.53
C GLY A 162 5.91 15.35 8.06
N HIS A 163 5.40 14.41 7.26
CA HIS A 163 5.11 14.67 5.85
C HIS A 163 3.83 15.49 5.66
N ARG A 164 2.76 15.19 6.42
CA ARG A 164 1.56 16.04 6.48
C ARG A 164 1.85 17.42 7.08
N LEU A 165 2.70 17.51 8.10
CA LEU A 165 3.17 18.80 8.63
C LEU A 165 4.06 19.52 7.63
N ALA A 166 4.94 18.84 6.87
CA ALA A 166 5.79 19.48 5.89
C ALA A 166 4.94 20.09 4.76
N VAL A 167 3.99 19.32 4.21
CA VAL A 167 3.04 19.81 3.20
C VAL A 167 2.12 20.90 3.77
N ALA A 168 1.59 20.73 4.99
CA ALA A 168 0.75 21.74 5.63
C ALA A 168 1.52 23.02 5.99
N ARG A 169 2.81 22.91 6.34
CA ARG A 169 3.67 24.03 6.72
C ARG A 169 4.16 24.79 5.49
N ALA A 170 4.47 24.10 4.38
CA ALA A 170 4.67 24.73 3.08
C ALA A 170 3.41 25.52 2.66
N LYS A 171 2.24 24.86 2.61
CA LYS A 171 0.95 25.52 2.32
C LYS A 171 0.58 26.68 3.27
N ALA A 172 1.13 26.75 4.48
CA ALA A 172 0.88 27.82 5.44
C ALA A 172 1.81 29.03 5.25
N LEU A 173 3.06 28.81 4.85
CA LEU A 173 4.03 29.88 4.54
C LEU A 173 3.69 30.57 3.21
N ALA A 174 3.10 29.84 2.26
CA ALA A 174 2.60 30.35 0.99
C ALA A 174 1.51 31.44 1.08
N ARG A 175 0.79 31.50 2.22
CA ARG A 175 -0.39 32.38 2.39
C ARG A 175 -0.09 33.69 3.12
N THR A 176 1.15 33.93 3.53
CA THR A 176 1.59 35.13 4.25
C THR A 176 2.46 36.00 3.36
#